data_AF-A0A1M7L1Y3-F1
#
_entry.id   AF-A0A1M7L1Y3-F1
#
_cell.length_a   1.000
_cell.length_b   1.000
_cell.length_c   1.000
_cell.angle_alpha   90.00
_cell.angle_beta   90.00
_cell.angle_gamma   90.00
#
_symmetry.space_group_name_H-M   'P 1'
#
loop_
_entity.id
_entity.type
_entity.pdbx_description
1 polymer ?
#
loop_
_entity_poly.entity_id
_entity_poly.type
_entity_poly.pdbx_seq_one_letter_code
_entity_poly.pdbx_strand_id
1 'polypeptide(L)'
;MNTKKIIVKTESSNVWWGIYGLCDKAGWEDLQLFYESDERICVVCLNTKGYLRNALDDLLHQEDEKDFSEAVQHYLSDEVCHYWFYYDEPDDEDFQEVDYDAPKNEKGIKPRFMDIWHPDEGIDLKTIETAVSSFAKDFLGIENCIVEVVHEESLEESIKSFKIHQESLGEGNVYIRFSNELVLELSERWKMGKKEVLEKLNSSI
;
A
#
# COMPACT_ATOMS: atom_id res chain seq x y z
N MET A 1 16.20 -19.78 13.76
CA MET A 1 16.19 -18.43 13.17
C MET A 1 15.15 -17.63 13.93
N ASN A 2 15.45 -16.38 14.30
CA ASN A 2 14.53 -15.56 15.09
C ASN A 2 13.58 -14.85 14.12
N THR A 3 12.36 -15.35 14.00
CA THR A 3 11.30 -14.69 13.22
C THR A 3 10.95 -13.37 13.89
N LYS A 4 10.87 -12.28 13.12
CA LYS A 4 10.40 -10.98 13.62
C LYS A 4 9.06 -10.66 12.98
N LYS A 5 8.20 -9.99 13.75
CA LYS A 5 6.93 -9.50 13.27
C LYS A 5 7.00 -7.99 13.06
N ILE A 6 6.47 -7.52 11.93
CA ILE A 6 6.20 -6.11 11.65
C ILE A 6 4.70 -5.91 11.62
N ILE A 7 4.25 -4.94 12.40
CA ILE A 7 2.86 -4.50 12.45
C ILE A 7 2.69 -3.39 11.42
N VAL A 8 1.68 -3.49 10.58
CA VAL A 8 1.38 -2.52 9.52
C VAL A 8 0.02 -1.89 9.79
N LYS A 9 -0.03 -0.55 9.69
CA LYS A 9 -1.27 0.21 9.68
C LYS A 9 -1.39 0.97 8.36
N THR A 10 -2.58 0.93 7.78
CA THR A 10 -2.99 1.72 6.62
C THR A 10 -3.69 2.98 7.11
N GLU A 11 -3.64 4.08 6.36
CA GLU A 11 -4.31 5.34 6.73
C GLU A 11 -5.68 5.50 6.06
N SER A 12 -5.89 4.86 4.91
CA SER A 12 -7.04 5.18 4.05
C SER A 12 -8.10 4.06 3.99
N SER A 13 -9.38 4.44 4.14
CA SER A 13 -10.51 3.50 3.99
C SER A 13 -10.66 2.94 2.58
N ASN A 14 -10.23 3.67 1.54
CA ASN A 14 -10.32 3.21 0.14
C ASN A 14 -9.50 1.94 -0.14
N VAL A 15 -8.40 1.70 0.58
CA VAL A 15 -7.65 0.45 0.53
C VAL A 15 -8.52 -0.70 0.98
N TRP A 16 -9.22 -0.54 2.10
CA TRP A 16 -10.14 -1.55 2.61
C TRP A 16 -11.35 -1.74 1.71
N TRP A 17 -11.91 -0.66 1.13
CA TRP A 17 -12.97 -0.77 0.13
C TRP A 17 -12.55 -1.60 -1.07
N GLY A 18 -11.33 -1.39 -1.58
CA GLY A 18 -10.75 -2.17 -2.66
C GLY A 18 -10.46 -3.63 -2.28
N ILE A 19 -9.88 -3.87 -1.10
CA ILE A 19 -9.65 -5.22 -0.56
C ILE A 19 -10.96 -5.99 -0.38
N TYR A 20 -12.03 -5.31 0.02
CA TYR A 20 -13.37 -5.86 0.13
C TYR A 20 -14.19 -5.73 -1.16
N GLY A 21 -13.56 -5.34 -2.28
CA GLY A 21 -14.15 -5.30 -3.63
C GLY A 21 -15.43 -4.48 -3.73
N LEU A 22 -15.54 -3.43 -2.93
CA LEU A 22 -16.58 -2.41 -3.01
C LEU A 22 -16.27 -1.40 -4.14
N CYS A 23 -15.00 -1.22 -4.44
CA CYS A 23 -14.47 -0.44 -5.56
C CYS A 23 -13.22 -1.10 -6.15
N ASP A 24 -12.60 -0.47 -7.15
CA ASP A 24 -11.30 -0.88 -7.66
C ASP A 24 -10.24 -0.80 -6.54
N LYS A 25 -9.23 -1.68 -6.59
CA LYS A 25 -8.13 -1.70 -5.63
C LYS A 25 -7.37 -0.37 -5.70
N ALA A 26 -6.98 0.16 -4.54
CA ALA A 26 -6.17 1.37 -4.46
C ALA A 26 -4.83 1.15 -5.18
N GLY A 27 -4.35 2.19 -5.85
CA GLY A 27 -3.07 2.15 -6.55
C GLY A 27 -1.88 2.55 -5.67
N TRP A 28 -2.13 3.35 -4.63
CA TRP A 28 -1.13 3.81 -3.68
C TRP A 28 -1.71 3.84 -2.26
N GLU A 29 -0.86 3.72 -1.24
CA GLU A 29 -1.23 3.84 0.17
C GLU A 29 -0.03 4.18 1.06
N ASP A 30 -0.24 5.04 2.05
CA ASP A 30 0.74 5.25 3.13
C ASP A 30 0.67 4.13 4.18
N LEU A 31 1.80 3.48 4.43
CA LEU A 31 1.93 2.41 5.41
C LEU A 31 2.77 2.88 6.60
N GLN A 32 2.20 2.80 7.79
CA GLN A 32 2.94 2.98 9.03
C GLN A 32 3.41 1.62 9.55
N LEU A 33 4.73 1.49 9.74
CA LEU A 33 5.37 0.25 10.14
C LEU A 33 5.82 0.33 11.60
N PHE A 34 5.55 -0.72 12.38
CA PHE A 34 5.93 -0.81 13.79
C PHE A 34 6.54 -2.18 14.10
N TYR A 35 7.42 -2.21 15.09
CA TYR A 35 7.78 -3.45 15.77
C TYR A 35 6.63 -3.94 16.66
N GLU A 36 6.66 -5.22 17.05
CA GLU A 36 5.69 -5.80 18.01
C GLU A 36 5.72 -5.11 19.39
N SER A 37 6.77 -4.33 19.69
CA SER A 37 6.89 -3.49 20.88
C SER A 37 6.13 -2.15 20.79
N ASP A 38 5.36 -1.92 19.73
CA ASP A 38 4.72 -0.63 19.36
C ASP A 38 5.70 0.50 19.04
N GLU A 39 7.00 0.20 18.94
CA GLU A 39 7.99 1.16 18.47
C GLU A 39 7.83 1.36 16.95
N ARG A 40 7.64 2.62 16.54
CA ARG A 40 7.52 2.98 15.12
C ARG A 40 8.85 2.76 14.41
N ILE A 41 8.78 2.08 13.27
CA ILE A 41 9.91 1.88 12.36
C ILE A 41 9.98 3.08 11.41
N CYS A 42 8.92 3.31 10.63
CA CYS A 42 8.84 4.40 9.65
C CYS A 42 7.44 4.55 9.06
N VAL A 43 7.30 5.51 8.13
CA VAL A 43 6.24 5.55 7.11
C VAL A 43 6.86 5.33 5.76
N VAL A 44 6.15 4.62 4.88
CA VAL A 44 6.50 4.44 3.47
C VAL A 44 5.25 4.58 2.62
N CYS A 45 5.37 5.11 1.40
CA CYS A 45 4.26 5.09 0.45
C CYS A 45 4.39 3.85 -0.44
N LEU A 46 3.43 2.94 -0.36
CA LEU A 46 3.34 1.79 -1.25
C LEU A 46 2.65 2.21 -2.54
N ASN A 47 3.34 2.12 -3.67
CA ASN A 47 2.84 2.41 -5.00
C ASN A 47 2.82 1.14 -5.85
N THR A 48 1.75 0.94 -6.61
CA THR A 48 1.60 -0.19 -7.54
C THR A 48 2.04 0.20 -8.95
N LYS A 49 2.31 -0.80 -9.80
CA LYS A 49 2.49 -0.54 -11.24
C LYS A 49 1.29 0.17 -11.86
N GLY A 50 0.08 -0.22 -11.47
CA GLY A 50 -1.15 0.38 -11.97
C GLY A 50 -1.19 1.88 -11.73
N TYR A 51 -0.85 2.29 -10.51
CA TYR A 51 -0.76 3.70 -10.12
C TYR A 51 0.30 4.46 -10.91
N LEU A 52 1.54 3.98 -10.90
CA LEU A 52 2.66 4.68 -11.53
C LEU A 52 2.50 4.76 -13.06
N ARG A 53 1.88 3.74 -13.68
CA ARG A 53 1.55 3.78 -15.11
C ARG A 53 0.53 4.87 -15.43
N ASN A 54 -0.49 5.03 -14.60
CA ASN A 54 -1.50 6.06 -14.79
C ASN A 54 -0.92 7.47 -14.57
N ALA A 55 0.03 7.62 -13.64
CA ALA A 55 0.72 8.88 -13.39
C ALA A 55 1.73 9.25 -14.50
N LEU A 56 2.31 8.25 -15.18
CA LEU A 56 3.40 8.46 -16.13
C LEU A 56 3.04 9.44 -17.27
N ASP A 57 1.82 9.37 -17.81
CA ASP A 57 1.41 10.25 -18.90
C ASP A 57 1.48 11.73 -18.50
N ASP A 58 1.10 12.07 -17.27
CA ASP A 58 1.17 13.44 -16.75
C ASP A 58 2.61 13.84 -16.43
N LEU A 59 3.43 12.91 -15.91
CA LEU A 59 4.83 13.14 -15.54
C LEU A 59 5.71 13.42 -16.77
N LEU A 60 5.44 12.79 -17.92
CA LEU A 60 6.24 12.98 -19.14
C LEU A 60 6.21 14.40 -19.70
N HIS A 61 5.27 15.23 -19.23
CA HIS A 61 5.14 16.63 -19.66
C HIS A 61 5.80 17.61 -18.68
N GLN A 62 6.43 17.14 -17.61
CA GLN A 62 7.05 17.96 -16.56
C GLN A 62 8.58 17.84 -16.65
N GLU A 63 9.26 18.92 -17.06
CA GLU A 63 10.72 18.91 -17.28
C GLU A 63 11.51 18.69 -15.99
N ASP A 64 10.97 19.10 -14.84
CA ASP A 64 11.54 18.96 -13.51
C ASP A 64 11.40 17.55 -12.91
N GLU A 65 10.47 16.74 -13.43
CA GLU A 65 10.23 15.36 -13.00
C GLU A 65 10.91 14.31 -13.89
N LYS A 66 11.88 14.75 -14.71
CA LYS A 66 12.50 13.90 -15.73
C LYS A 66 13.11 12.62 -15.12
N ASP A 67 13.92 12.75 -14.08
CA ASP A 67 14.60 11.61 -13.44
C ASP A 67 13.59 10.62 -12.85
N PHE A 68 12.52 11.14 -12.24
CA PHE A 68 11.42 10.33 -11.72
C PHE A 68 10.69 9.59 -12.85
N SER A 69 10.34 10.29 -13.94
CA SER A 69 9.64 9.68 -15.09
C SER A 69 10.48 8.59 -15.77
N GLU A 70 11.80 8.79 -15.91
CA GLU A 70 12.71 7.78 -16.46
C GLU A 70 12.80 6.55 -15.55
N ALA A 71 12.86 6.75 -14.23
CA ALA A 71 12.85 5.66 -13.26
C ALA A 71 11.52 4.88 -13.27
N VAL A 72 10.38 5.57 -13.35
CA VAL A 72 9.07 4.94 -13.50
C VAL A 72 9.00 4.12 -14.79
N GLN A 73 9.45 4.65 -15.92
CA GLN A 73 9.50 3.91 -17.19
C GLN A 73 10.32 2.62 -17.08
N HIS A 74 11.48 2.70 -16.43
CA HIS A 74 12.32 1.53 -16.20
C HIS A 74 11.60 0.49 -15.34
N TYR A 75 11.06 0.94 -14.20
CA TYR A 75 10.33 0.11 -13.26
C TYR A 75 9.12 -0.61 -13.89
N LEU A 76 8.34 0.09 -14.73
CA LEU A 76 7.15 -0.49 -15.37
C LEU A 76 7.45 -1.70 -16.28
N SER A 77 8.73 -1.90 -16.65
CA SER A 77 9.20 -3.04 -17.43
C SER A 77 9.79 -4.19 -16.60
N ASP A 78 9.90 -4.03 -15.27
CA ASP A 78 10.50 -4.99 -14.34
C ASP A 78 9.43 -5.65 -13.46
N GLU A 79 9.72 -6.78 -12.81
CA GLU A 79 8.78 -7.57 -12.01
C GLU A 79 9.19 -7.70 -10.53
N VAL A 80 10.14 -6.90 -10.09
CA VAL A 80 10.60 -6.85 -8.69
C VAL A 80 10.17 -5.55 -8.01
N CYS A 81 10.28 -5.49 -6.69
CA CYS A 81 10.09 -4.24 -5.95
C CYS A 81 11.25 -3.28 -6.24
N HIS A 82 10.90 -2.01 -6.46
CA HIS A 82 11.86 -0.90 -6.55
C HIS A 82 11.62 0.08 -5.40
N TYR A 83 12.59 0.97 -5.17
CA TYR A 83 12.51 1.98 -4.13
C TYR A 83 12.85 3.34 -4.70
N TRP A 84 12.05 4.35 -4.37
CA TRP A 84 12.34 5.74 -4.71
C TRP A 84 12.52 6.56 -3.44
N PHE A 85 13.56 7.39 -3.40
CA PHE A 85 14.03 8.02 -2.19
C PHE A 85 13.93 9.54 -2.30
N TYR A 86 13.31 10.15 -1.30
CA TYR A 86 13.20 11.60 -1.18
C TYR A 86 14.20 12.08 -0.13
N TYR A 87 15.06 13.03 -0.50
CA TYR A 87 16.11 13.56 0.36
C TYR A 87 15.82 15.02 0.69
N ASP A 88 16.07 15.41 1.93
CA ASP A 88 16.16 16.82 2.30
C ASP A 88 17.51 17.41 1.93
N GLU A 89 17.53 18.73 1.78
CA GLU A 89 18.73 19.53 1.66
C GLU A 89 19.28 19.86 3.05
N PRO A 90 20.62 19.93 3.23
CA PRO A 90 21.23 20.14 4.56
C PRO A 90 20.78 21.40 5.30
N ASP A 91 20.28 22.39 4.56
CA ASP A 91 19.86 23.69 5.09
C ASP A 91 18.33 23.81 5.27
N ASP A 92 17.57 22.72 5.08
CA ASP A 92 16.12 22.71 5.25
C ASP A 92 15.71 22.90 6.72
N GLU A 93 14.69 23.72 6.97
CA GLU A 93 14.23 24.03 8.33
C GLU A 93 13.64 22.80 9.06
N ASP A 94 13.09 21.84 8.31
CA ASP A 94 12.50 20.60 8.79
C ASP A 94 13.31 19.34 8.44
N PHE A 95 14.63 19.49 8.23
CA PHE A 95 15.54 18.41 7.85
C PHE A 95 15.35 17.13 8.69
N GLN A 96 15.08 16.02 8.00
CA GLN A 96 14.91 14.71 8.61
C GLN A 96 15.63 13.61 7.82
N GLU A 97 16.13 12.62 8.57
CA GLU A 97 16.70 11.39 8.03
C GLU A 97 15.94 10.20 8.61
N VAL A 98 15.73 9.17 7.79
CA VAL A 98 15.17 7.91 8.27
C VAL A 98 16.14 7.17 9.20
N ASP A 99 15.58 6.51 10.20
CA ASP A 99 16.37 5.82 11.23
C ASP A 99 16.94 4.47 10.77
N TYR A 100 16.40 3.87 9.70
CA TYR A 100 16.87 2.60 9.13
C TYR A 100 18.06 2.76 8.16
N ASP A 101 18.61 1.64 7.69
CA ASP A 101 19.81 1.63 6.83
C ASP A 101 19.49 1.91 5.36
N ALA A 102 19.24 3.18 5.04
CA ALA A 102 18.88 3.65 3.71
C ALA A 102 20.07 4.20 2.92
N PRO A 103 20.05 4.17 1.56
CA PRO A 103 21.13 4.70 0.75
C PRO A 103 21.30 6.20 0.95
N LYS A 104 22.55 6.62 1.11
CA LYS A 104 22.91 8.04 1.23
C LYS A 104 23.10 8.67 -0.14
N ASN A 105 22.68 9.92 -0.30
CA ASN A 105 22.97 10.70 -1.50
C ASN A 105 24.46 11.13 -1.53
N GLU A 106 24.86 11.89 -2.57
CA GLU A 106 26.24 12.37 -2.75
C GLU A 106 26.76 13.24 -1.59
N LYS A 107 25.86 13.81 -0.79
CA LYS A 107 26.16 14.64 0.39
C LYS A 107 26.26 13.81 1.67
N GLY A 108 26.04 12.48 1.61
CA GLY A 108 26.11 11.59 2.76
C GLY A 108 24.85 11.58 3.64
N ILE A 109 23.74 12.12 3.13
CA ILE A 109 22.43 12.26 3.78
C ILE A 109 21.53 11.08 3.39
N LYS A 110 20.88 10.46 4.37
CA LYS A 110 19.82 9.46 4.14
C LYS A 110 18.52 10.14 3.70
N PRO A 111 17.60 9.42 3.03
CA PRO A 111 16.30 9.99 2.68
C PRO A 111 15.49 10.41 3.92
N ARG A 112 14.58 11.38 3.73
CA ARG A 112 13.50 11.71 4.68
C ARG A 112 12.36 10.70 4.61
N PHE A 113 12.11 10.17 3.41
CA PHE A 113 10.96 9.35 3.06
C PHE A 113 11.26 8.48 1.85
N MET A 114 10.49 7.41 1.65
CA MET A 114 10.60 6.58 0.46
C MET A 114 9.25 6.09 -0.03
N ASP A 115 9.23 5.80 -1.33
CA ASP A 115 8.23 4.95 -1.93
C ASP A 115 8.74 3.52 -2.06
N ILE A 116 7.84 2.56 -1.87
CA ILE A 116 8.00 1.19 -2.33
C ILE A 116 7.18 1.03 -3.61
N TRP A 117 7.84 0.69 -4.71
CA TRP A 117 7.17 0.41 -5.98
C TRP A 117 6.99 -1.10 -6.13
N HIS A 118 5.77 -1.58 -5.91
CA HIS A 118 5.43 -3.01 -5.91
C HIS A 118 4.83 -3.46 -7.25
N PRO A 119 5.26 -4.61 -7.81
CA PRO A 119 4.94 -5.02 -9.18
C PRO A 119 3.46 -5.35 -9.44
N ASP A 120 2.64 -5.43 -8.40
CA ASP A 120 1.20 -5.66 -8.54
C ASP A 120 0.50 -4.44 -9.17
N GLU A 121 -0.71 -4.64 -9.68
CA GLU A 121 -1.52 -3.61 -10.34
C GLU A 121 -2.44 -2.82 -9.38
N GLY A 122 -2.68 -3.36 -8.18
CA GLY A 122 -3.53 -2.77 -7.16
C GLY A 122 -3.18 -3.36 -5.81
N ILE A 123 -3.44 -2.60 -4.74
CA ILE A 123 -3.05 -2.98 -3.38
C ILE A 123 -4.07 -3.98 -2.82
N ASP A 124 -3.56 -5.15 -2.45
CA ASP A 124 -4.23 -6.03 -1.50
C ASP A 124 -3.31 -6.39 -0.33
N LEU A 125 -3.79 -7.26 0.56
CA LEU A 125 -3.02 -7.64 1.75
C LEU A 125 -1.74 -8.40 1.41
N LYS A 126 -1.75 -9.18 0.32
CA LYS A 126 -0.56 -9.89 -0.12
C LYS A 126 0.45 -8.89 -0.68
N THR A 127 0.00 -7.89 -1.44
CA THR A 127 0.83 -6.76 -1.88
C THR A 127 1.53 -6.08 -0.70
N ILE A 128 0.78 -5.75 0.36
CA ILE A 128 1.33 -5.15 1.58
C ILE A 128 2.34 -6.10 2.25
N GLU A 129 2.00 -7.38 2.39
CA GLU A 129 2.86 -8.39 3.00
C GLU A 129 4.19 -8.54 2.26
N THR A 130 4.17 -8.65 0.93
CA THR A 130 5.39 -8.83 0.11
C THR A 130 6.21 -7.56 0.02
N ALA A 131 5.57 -6.39 -0.06
CA ALA A 131 6.25 -5.09 -0.02
C ALA A 131 7.00 -4.89 1.30
N VAL A 132 6.31 -5.07 2.43
CA VAL A 132 6.89 -4.88 3.77
C VAL A 132 7.94 -5.93 4.07
N SER A 133 7.75 -7.19 3.64
CA SER A 133 8.78 -8.22 3.79
C SER A 133 10.05 -7.89 3.01
N SER A 134 9.92 -7.37 1.79
CA SER A 134 11.07 -6.95 0.97
C SER A 134 11.79 -5.77 1.63
N PHE A 135 11.04 -4.75 2.05
CA PHE A 135 11.59 -3.62 2.82
C PHE A 135 12.33 -4.08 4.10
N ALA A 136 11.73 -4.98 4.88
CA ALA A 136 12.32 -5.47 6.12
C ALA A 136 13.63 -6.21 5.89
N LYS A 137 13.71 -6.97 4.80
CA LYS A 137 14.94 -7.63 4.39
C LYS A 137 16.00 -6.62 3.99
N ASP A 138 15.65 -5.69 3.10
CA ASP A 138 16.61 -4.82 2.42
C ASP A 138 17.14 -3.70 3.33
N PHE A 139 16.32 -3.17 4.24
CA PHE A 139 16.68 -2.00 5.07
C PHE A 139 16.80 -2.28 6.58
N LEU A 140 16.23 -3.40 7.06
CA LEU A 140 16.27 -3.77 8.48
C LEU A 140 17.09 -5.04 8.75
N GLY A 141 17.55 -5.73 7.69
CA GLY A 141 18.26 -7.01 7.81
C GLY A 141 17.41 -8.15 8.38
N ILE A 142 16.08 -8.10 8.19
CA ILE A 142 15.13 -9.08 8.71
C ILE A 142 14.76 -10.08 7.61
N GLU A 143 15.44 -11.22 7.57
CA GLU A 143 15.22 -12.26 6.53
C GLU A 143 13.89 -13.02 6.70
N ASN A 144 13.43 -13.22 7.94
CA ASN A 144 12.18 -13.95 8.24
C ASN A 144 11.20 -13.01 8.92
N CYS A 145 10.47 -12.25 8.10
CA CYS A 145 9.46 -11.29 8.53
C CYS A 145 8.06 -11.91 8.48
N ILE A 146 7.30 -11.77 9.57
CA ILE A 146 5.84 -11.94 9.56
C ILE A 146 5.24 -10.55 9.48
N VAL A 147 4.42 -10.29 8.48
CA VAL A 147 3.70 -9.02 8.35
C VAL A 147 2.29 -9.19 8.90
N GLU A 148 1.94 -8.40 9.89
CA GLU A 148 0.59 -8.35 10.45
C GLU A 148 -0.03 -6.99 10.11
N VAL A 149 -0.92 -6.98 9.12
CA VAL A 149 -1.75 -5.81 8.82
C VAL A 149 -2.84 -5.75 9.87
N VAL A 150 -2.78 -4.75 10.74
CA VAL A 150 -3.80 -4.55 11.76
C VAL A 150 -5.06 -4.10 11.03
N HIS A 151 -6.12 -4.90 11.17
CA HIS A 151 -7.43 -4.56 10.64
C HIS A 151 -7.98 -3.36 11.39
N GLU A 152 -7.82 -2.19 10.80
CA GLU A 152 -8.49 -0.99 11.30
C GLU A 152 -9.97 -0.96 10.89
N GLU A 153 -10.36 -1.65 9.81
CA GLU A 153 -11.73 -1.64 9.31
C GLU A 153 -12.25 -3.06 8.97
N SER A 154 -13.30 -3.47 9.68
CA SER A 154 -14.06 -4.68 9.35
C SER A 154 -14.86 -4.48 8.05
N LEU A 155 -15.28 -5.57 7.40
CA LEU A 155 -16.17 -5.50 6.24
C LEU A 155 -17.44 -4.66 6.50
N GLU A 156 -18.05 -4.79 7.68
CA GLU A 156 -19.24 -4.03 8.05
C GLU A 156 -18.96 -2.54 8.16
N GLU A 157 -17.80 -2.17 8.73
CA GLU A 157 -17.34 -0.79 8.80
C GLU A 157 -17.00 -0.24 7.42
N SER A 158 -16.31 -1.00 6.57
CA SER A 158 -15.98 -0.60 5.20
C SER A 158 -17.22 -0.42 4.33
N ILE A 159 -18.25 -1.28 4.46
CA ILE A 159 -19.54 -1.09 3.77
C ILE A 159 -20.19 0.22 4.23
N LYS A 160 -20.16 0.50 5.53
CA LYS A 160 -20.75 1.72 6.09
C LYS A 160 -20.02 2.97 5.63
N SER A 161 -18.68 3.00 5.71
CA SER A 161 -17.87 4.15 5.29
C SER A 161 -17.97 4.37 3.78
N PHE A 162 -18.00 3.30 2.98
CA PHE A 162 -18.21 3.38 1.54
C PHE A 162 -19.57 3.98 1.17
N LYS A 163 -20.67 3.55 1.82
CA LYS A 163 -22.01 4.14 1.61
C LYS A 163 -22.02 5.63 1.94
N ILE A 164 -21.43 6.03 3.07
CA ILE A 164 -21.32 7.44 3.48
C ILE A 164 -20.54 8.24 2.41
N HIS A 165 -19.46 7.68 1.88
CA HIS A 165 -18.67 8.30 0.82
C HIS A 165 -19.51 8.50 -0.45
N GLN A 166 -20.22 7.49 -0.93
CA GLN A 166 -21.05 7.61 -2.13
C GLN A 166 -22.20 8.62 -1.96
N GLU A 167 -22.86 8.63 -0.79
CA GLU A 167 -23.88 9.62 -0.47
C GLU A 167 -23.31 11.05 -0.50
N SER A 168 -22.07 11.24 -0.04
CA SER A 168 -21.39 12.54 -0.07
C SER A 168 -21.08 13.04 -1.49
N LEU A 169 -20.95 12.12 -2.45
CA LEU A 169 -20.77 12.42 -3.87
C LEU A 169 -22.10 12.70 -4.59
N GLY A 170 -23.23 12.64 -3.89
CA GLY A 170 -24.57 12.86 -4.45
C GLY A 170 -25.09 11.66 -5.24
N GLU A 171 -24.46 10.49 -5.11
CA GLU A 171 -24.99 9.24 -5.66
C GLU A 171 -26.20 8.81 -4.80
N GLY A 172 -27.33 8.49 -5.45
CA GLY A 172 -28.58 8.10 -4.78
C GLY A 172 -28.51 6.71 -4.11
N ASN A 173 -29.54 5.88 -4.26
CA ASN A 173 -29.54 4.51 -3.71
C ASN A 173 -28.28 3.73 -4.13
N VAL A 174 -27.35 3.58 -3.20
CA VAL A 174 -26.09 2.84 -3.35
C VAL A 174 -26.40 1.35 -3.52
N TYR A 175 -26.04 0.79 -4.67
CA TYR A 175 -26.15 -0.63 -4.93
C TYR A 175 -24.76 -1.27 -4.87
N ILE A 176 -24.47 -1.97 -3.77
CA ILE A 176 -23.20 -2.68 -3.60
C ILE A 176 -23.22 -3.95 -4.46
N ARG A 177 -22.23 -4.08 -5.34
CA ARG A 177 -21.94 -5.32 -6.08
C ARG A 177 -20.53 -5.76 -5.77
N PHE A 178 -20.39 -7.02 -5.41
CA PHE A 178 -19.10 -7.64 -5.21
C PHE A 178 -18.59 -8.25 -6.51
N SER A 179 -17.31 -8.03 -6.82
CA SER A 179 -16.67 -8.65 -7.99
C SER A 179 -16.50 -10.16 -7.81
N ASN A 180 -16.38 -10.89 -8.92
CA ASN A 180 -16.11 -12.33 -8.86
C ASN A 180 -14.69 -12.61 -8.35
N GLU A 181 -13.71 -11.75 -8.65
CA GLU A 181 -12.36 -11.86 -8.10
C GLU A 181 -12.39 -11.77 -6.56
N LEU A 182 -13.15 -10.82 -6.00
CA LEU A 182 -13.28 -10.68 -4.55
C LEU A 182 -13.85 -11.95 -3.92
N VAL A 183 -14.95 -12.48 -4.47
CA VAL A 183 -15.60 -13.67 -3.90
C VAL A 183 -14.66 -14.87 -3.90
N LEU A 184 -13.80 -14.97 -4.91
CA LEU A 184 -12.73 -15.97 -4.99
C LEU A 184 -11.69 -15.76 -3.88
N GLU A 185 -11.16 -14.55 -3.76
CA GLU A 185 -10.12 -14.19 -2.79
C GLU A 185 -10.60 -14.41 -1.34
N LEU A 186 -11.81 -13.95 -1.02
CA LEU A 186 -12.42 -14.14 0.30
C LEU A 186 -12.78 -15.60 0.59
N SER A 187 -13.11 -16.40 -0.44
CA SER A 187 -13.37 -17.84 -0.29
C SER A 187 -12.12 -18.57 0.19
N GLU A 188 -10.97 -18.25 -0.39
CA GLU A 188 -9.67 -18.81 0.03
C GLU A 188 -9.32 -18.35 1.44
N ARG A 189 -9.46 -17.04 1.70
CA ARG A 189 -9.09 -16.43 2.98
C ARG A 189 -9.94 -16.91 4.15
N TRP A 190 -11.25 -16.90 4.00
CA TRP A 190 -12.18 -17.31 5.07
C TRP A 190 -12.35 -18.83 5.14
N LYS A 191 -11.77 -19.58 4.19
CA LYS A 191 -11.95 -21.03 4.06
C LYS A 191 -13.43 -21.40 3.97
N MET A 192 -14.19 -20.62 3.19
CA MET A 192 -15.64 -20.74 2.99
C MET A 192 -15.94 -20.96 1.51
N GLY A 193 -17.06 -21.60 1.17
CA GLY A 193 -17.47 -21.71 -0.24
C GLY A 193 -17.91 -20.35 -0.81
N LYS A 194 -17.69 -20.09 -2.12
CA LYS A 194 -18.11 -18.85 -2.80
C LYS A 194 -19.55 -18.42 -2.51
N LYS A 195 -20.47 -19.38 -2.42
CA LYS A 195 -21.88 -19.12 -2.10
C LYS A 195 -22.05 -18.61 -0.67
N GLU A 196 -21.36 -19.21 0.29
CA GLU A 196 -21.39 -18.80 1.70
C GLU A 196 -20.73 -17.42 1.88
N VAL A 197 -19.66 -17.15 1.13
CA VAL A 197 -19.02 -15.83 1.06
C VAL A 197 -20.00 -14.78 0.54
N LEU A 198 -20.67 -15.05 -0.58
CA LEU A 198 -21.71 -14.16 -1.14
C LEU A 198 -22.87 -13.95 -0.16
N GLU A 199 -23.35 -15.00 0.51
CA GLU A 199 -24.41 -14.89 1.52
C GLU A 199 -23.97 -14.00 2.69
N LYS A 200 -22.74 -14.19 3.18
CA LYS A 200 -22.16 -13.36 4.25
C LYS A 200 -22.00 -11.91 3.83
N LEU A 201 -21.42 -11.67 2.64
CA LEU A 201 -21.28 -10.33 2.06
C LEU A 201 -22.63 -9.62 1.92
N ASN A 202 -23.66 -10.32 1.41
CA ASN A 202 -25.00 -9.76 1.26
C ASN A 202 -25.71 -9.53 2.60
N SER A 203 -25.40 -10.31 3.64
CA SER A 203 -25.96 -10.11 4.98
C SER A 203 -25.39 -8.89 5.71
N SER A 204 -24.24 -8.39 5.25
CA SER A 204 -23.57 -7.19 5.79
C SER A 204 -23.98 -5.89 5.09
N ILE A 205 -24.84 -5.96 4.06
CA ILE A 205 -25.40 -4.79 3.34
C ILE A 205 -26.69 -4.32 4.02
#